data_AF-A0A434LTC0-F1
#
_entry.id   AF-A0A434LTC0-F1
#
_cell.length_a   1.000
_cell.length_b   1.000
_cell.length_c   1.000
_cell.angle_alpha   90.00
_cell.angle_beta   90.00
_cell.angle_gamma   90.00
#
_symmetry.space_group_name_H-M   'P 1'
#
loop_
_entity.id
_entity.type
_entity.pdbx_description
1 polymer ?
#
loop_
_entity_poly.entity_id
_entity_poly.type
_entity_poly.pdbx_seq_one_letter_code
_entity_poly.pdbx_strand_id
1 'polypeptide(L)'
;MLDAKTIRATVAEELRSRLGARWFKPDSAKLVVASADNLTDFSIELDCYTDRRYGQYDCSIAAVFKWKKFSKLWKDFDAWYEVKDPSSAQFKTQSDRKSSRLFLRVGFDAIDGSFIGGRDPFWAANEGDLDAFMAQCVTDLEGKVGTWIRRWFTWASALDVMDGNGQLCGSWRDTTYFCLLEQVRGREAACRWVGEIDATGWPGLLAAQVQYLQSQVCDEAAAQP
;
A
#
# COMPACT_ATOMS: atom_id res chain seq x y z
N MET A 1 -23.11 3.82 21.52
CA MET A 1 -23.71 3.78 20.17
C MET A 1 -22.56 3.62 19.19
N LEU A 2 -22.55 2.57 18.37
CA LEU A 2 -21.48 2.36 17.40
C LEU A 2 -21.52 3.45 16.33
N ASP A 3 -20.41 4.16 16.21
CA ASP A 3 -20.11 5.05 15.10
C ASP A 3 -18.74 4.71 14.53
N ALA A 4 -18.49 5.15 13.30
CA ALA A 4 -17.27 4.83 12.57
C ALA A 4 -15.98 5.23 13.32
N LYS A 5 -15.99 6.33 14.08
CA LYS A 5 -14.84 6.79 14.87
C LYS A 5 -14.66 5.88 16.10
N THR A 6 -15.74 5.57 16.79
CA THR A 6 -15.73 4.66 17.94
C THR A 6 -15.21 3.28 17.53
N ILE A 7 -15.72 2.69 16.44
CA ILE A 7 -15.25 1.39 15.93
C ILE A 7 -13.74 1.40 15.66
N ARG A 8 -13.23 2.39 14.91
CA ARG A 8 -11.79 2.46 14.57
C ARG A 8 -10.92 2.60 15.82
N ALA A 9 -11.38 3.36 16.82
CA ALA A 9 -10.66 3.54 18.08
C ALA A 9 -10.63 2.22 18.87
N THR A 10 -11.78 1.57 19.03
CA THR A 10 -11.91 0.29 19.75
C THR A 10 -11.05 -0.81 19.09
N VAL A 11 -11.10 -0.95 17.77
CA VAL A 11 -10.26 -1.92 17.04
C VAL A 11 -8.77 -1.65 17.27
N ALA A 12 -8.36 -0.38 17.20
CA ALA A 12 -6.96 -0.03 17.39
C ALA A 12 -6.46 -0.28 18.83
N GLU A 13 -7.29 0.02 19.82
CA GLU A 13 -6.99 -0.25 21.23
C GLU A 13 -6.90 -1.75 21.50
N GLU A 14 -7.88 -2.52 21.01
CA GLU A 14 -7.93 -3.96 21.27
C GLU A 14 -6.79 -4.71 20.58
N LEU A 15 -6.49 -4.38 19.33
CA LEU A 15 -5.35 -4.97 18.62
C LEU A 15 -4.04 -4.70 19.34
N ARG A 16 -3.85 -3.49 19.90
CA ARG A 16 -2.68 -3.19 20.72
C ARG A 16 -2.66 -3.96 22.02
N SER A 17 -3.79 -4.03 22.71
CA SER A 17 -3.90 -4.73 23.98
C SER A 17 -3.54 -6.21 23.81
N ARG A 18 -4.10 -6.87 22.79
CA ARG A 18 -3.91 -8.30 22.55
C ARG A 18 -2.57 -8.65 21.91
N LEU A 19 -2.08 -7.85 20.97
CA LEU A 19 -0.88 -8.16 20.20
C LEU A 19 0.38 -7.48 20.75
N GLY A 20 0.24 -6.29 21.34
CA GLY A 20 1.31 -5.54 21.98
C GLY A 20 2.54 -5.31 21.10
N ALA A 21 3.70 -5.31 21.75
CA ALA A 21 5.00 -5.08 21.12
C ALA A 21 5.41 -6.17 20.11
N ARG A 22 4.73 -7.33 20.10
CA ARG A 22 4.97 -8.38 19.10
C ARG A 22 4.64 -7.90 17.68
N TRP A 23 3.67 -7.01 17.56
CA TRP A 23 3.21 -6.49 16.28
C TRP A 23 3.42 -4.99 16.12
N PHE A 24 3.30 -4.21 17.19
CA PHE A 24 3.24 -2.76 17.08
C PHE A 24 4.41 -2.05 17.76
N LYS A 25 4.83 -0.92 17.21
CA LYS A 25 5.81 -0.04 17.85
C LYS A 25 5.27 0.42 19.22
N PRO A 26 6.07 0.34 20.30
CA PRO A 26 5.66 0.84 21.61
C PRO A 26 5.37 2.35 21.53
N ASP A 27 4.47 2.82 22.38
CA ASP A 27 4.12 4.24 22.59
C ASP A 27 3.62 5.02 21.35
N SER A 28 3.40 4.34 20.22
CA SER A 28 2.72 4.96 19.08
C SER A 28 1.25 5.22 19.43
N ALA A 29 0.63 6.24 18.82
CA ALA A 29 -0.84 6.42 18.84
C ALA A 29 -1.55 5.71 17.67
N LYS A 30 -0.80 5.23 16.67
CA LYS A 30 -1.29 4.42 15.53
C LYS A 30 -0.81 2.97 15.55
N LEU A 31 -1.53 2.07 14.88
CA LEU A 31 -1.12 0.69 14.64
C LEU A 31 0.06 0.61 13.64
N VAL A 32 1.23 1.10 14.05
CA VAL A 32 2.46 1.05 13.26
C VAL A 32 3.14 -0.28 13.55
N VAL A 33 3.33 -1.10 12.53
CA VAL A 33 3.97 -2.41 12.68
C VAL A 33 5.44 -2.23 13.08
N ALA A 34 5.89 -3.02 14.04
CA ALA A 34 7.29 -3.08 14.47
C ALA A 34 8.07 -4.00 13.51
N SER A 35 8.88 -3.41 12.61
CA SER A 35 9.88 -4.16 11.84
C SER A 35 11.10 -4.45 12.70
N ALA A 36 11.56 -5.70 12.74
CA ALA A 36 12.59 -6.16 13.68
C ALA A 36 13.96 -5.46 13.50
N ASP A 37 14.33 -5.11 12.26
CA ASP A 37 15.73 -4.77 11.96
C ASP A 37 15.90 -3.44 11.19
N ASN A 38 14.80 -2.70 10.95
CA ASN A 38 14.79 -1.49 10.10
C ASN A 38 15.54 -1.67 8.75
N LEU A 39 15.52 -2.88 8.20
CA LEU A 39 16.19 -3.22 6.93
C LEU A 39 15.47 -2.65 5.71
N THR A 40 14.36 -1.94 5.93
CA THR A 40 13.63 -1.13 4.95
C THR A 40 13.30 0.22 5.57
N ASP A 41 13.13 1.24 4.74
CA ASP A 41 12.70 2.58 5.17
C ASP A 41 11.18 2.81 5.03
N PHE A 42 10.42 1.77 4.65
CA PHE A 42 8.97 1.83 4.65
C PHE A 42 8.43 1.86 6.08
N SER A 43 7.35 2.61 6.28
CA SER A 43 6.48 2.40 7.43
C SER A 43 5.27 1.57 7.03
N ILE A 44 4.92 0.58 7.85
CA ILE A 44 3.70 -0.23 7.67
C ILE A 44 2.72 0.17 8.77
N GLU A 45 1.56 0.66 8.38
CA GLU A 45 0.45 1.01 9.25
C GLU A 45 -0.72 0.07 8.99
N LEU A 46 -1.43 -0.34 10.03
CA LEU A 46 -2.75 -0.96 9.86
C LEU A 46 -3.83 0.11 9.91
N ASP A 47 -4.66 0.16 8.88
CA ASP A 47 -5.76 1.10 8.75
C ASP A 47 -7.09 0.36 8.79
N CYS A 48 -7.95 0.73 9.74
CA CYS A 48 -9.30 0.19 9.86
C CYS A 48 -10.26 1.09 9.09
N TYR A 49 -10.81 0.55 8.00
CA TYR A 49 -11.85 1.19 7.22
C TYR A 49 -13.22 0.82 7.77
N THR A 50 -14.07 1.84 7.89
CA THR A 50 -15.45 1.69 8.36
C THR A 50 -16.38 2.57 7.53
N ASP A 51 -17.32 1.95 6.82
CA ASP A 51 -18.34 2.66 6.03
C ASP A 51 -19.73 2.20 6.43
N ARG A 52 -20.67 3.14 6.55
CA ARG A 52 -22.03 2.82 6.99
C ARG A 52 -22.89 2.50 5.77
N ARG A 53 -23.41 1.27 5.68
CA ARG A 53 -24.35 0.86 4.63
C ARG A 53 -25.45 -0.02 5.20
N TYR A 54 -26.67 0.17 4.70
CA TYR A 54 -27.84 -0.65 5.06
C TYR A 54 -28.08 -0.78 6.58
N GLY A 55 -27.76 0.26 7.36
CA GLY A 55 -27.92 0.25 8.82
C GLY A 55 -26.79 -0.44 9.60
N GLN A 56 -25.80 -1.00 8.92
CA GLN A 56 -24.62 -1.68 9.47
C GLN A 56 -23.34 -0.94 9.08
N TYR A 57 -22.21 -1.33 9.67
CA TYR A 57 -20.88 -0.88 9.25
C TYR A 57 -20.15 -2.00 8.53
N ASP A 58 -19.69 -1.71 7.31
CA ASP A 58 -18.70 -2.50 6.61
C ASP A 58 -17.34 -2.22 7.28
N CYS A 59 -16.77 -3.25 7.89
CA CYS A 59 -15.50 -3.20 8.60
C CYS A 59 -14.45 -3.98 7.81
N SER A 60 -13.35 -3.31 7.48
CA SER A 60 -12.16 -3.96 6.92
C SER A 60 -10.89 -3.37 7.51
N ILE A 61 -9.82 -4.14 7.44
CA ILE A 61 -8.50 -3.71 7.86
C ILE A 61 -7.52 -3.91 6.70
N ALA A 62 -6.63 -2.94 6.51
CA ALA A 62 -5.64 -2.96 5.45
C ALA A 62 -4.24 -2.70 5.99
N ALA A 63 -3.26 -3.40 5.43
CA ALA A 63 -1.85 -3.04 5.56
C ALA A 63 -1.52 -1.93 4.58
N VAL A 64 -1.10 -0.78 5.11
CA VAL A 64 -0.75 0.43 4.36
C VAL A 64 0.74 0.69 4.50
N PHE A 65 1.45 0.56 3.38
CA PHE A 65 2.87 0.81 3.28
C PHE A 65 3.09 2.22 2.76
N LYS A 66 3.94 2.97 3.46
CA LYS A 66 4.32 4.32 3.07
C LYS A 66 5.82 4.36 2.90
N TRP A 67 6.24 4.88 1.75
CA TRP A 67 7.63 5.03 1.41
C TRP A 67 7.89 6.45 0.92
N LYS A 68 8.81 7.17 1.58
CA LYS A 68 9.12 8.55 1.24
C LYS A 68 9.70 8.68 -0.17
N LYS A 69 10.56 7.74 -0.59
CA LYS A 69 11.15 7.72 -1.94
C LYS A 69 10.06 7.62 -3.00
N PHE A 70 9.17 6.64 -2.88
CA PHE A 70 8.02 6.47 -3.77
C PHE A 70 7.13 7.71 -3.78
N SER A 71 6.74 8.23 -2.60
CA SER A 71 5.87 9.41 -2.54
C SER A 71 6.48 10.64 -3.20
N LYS A 72 7.81 10.78 -3.18
CA LYS A 72 8.51 11.86 -3.90
C LYS A 72 8.43 11.63 -5.41
N LEU A 73 8.85 10.45 -5.87
CA LEU A 73 8.83 10.11 -7.30
C LEU A 73 7.42 10.23 -7.89
N TRP A 74 6.41 9.73 -7.18
CA TRP A 74 5.03 9.84 -7.60
C TRP A 74 4.57 11.29 -7.71
N LYS A 75 4.97 12.17 -6.78
CA LYS A 75 4.63 13.59 -6.84
C LYS A 75 5.26 14.25 -8.08
N ASP A 76 6.50 13.88 -8.40
CA ASP A 76 7.22 14.42 -9.56
C ASP A 76 6.59 13.92 -10.88
N PHE A 77 6.19 12.64 -10.94
CA PHE A 77 5.39 12.07 -12.03
C PHE A 77 4.04 12.79 -12.18
N ASP A 78 3.30 12.96 -11.07
CA ASP A 78 1.96 13.54 -11.06
C ASP A 78 1.97 14.98 -11.60
N ALA A 79 2.99 15.76 -11.25
CA ALA A 79 3.19 17.11 -11.78
C ALA A 79 3.55 17.10 -13.28
N TRP A 80 4.42 16.18 -13.71
CA TRP A 80 4.77 16.02 -15.12
C TRP A 80 3.55 15.60 -15.96
N TYR A 81 2.75 14.67 -15.45
CA TYR A 81 1.57 14.15 -16.15
C TYR A 81 0.48 15.22 -16.29
N GLU A 82 0.29 16.08 -15.28
CA GLU A 82 -0.64 17.23 -15.37
C GLU A 82 -0.28 18.19 -16.51
N VAL A 83 1.01 18.45 -16.76
CA VAL A 83 1.44 19.30 -17.88
C VAL A 83 1.13 18.65 -19.22
N LYS A 84 1.31 17.33 -19.31
CA LYS A 84 1.09 16.55 -20.53
C LYS A 84 -0.40 16.34 -20.84
N ASP A 85 -1.21 16.10 -19.81
CA ASP A 85 -2.66 15.94 -19.90
C ASP A 85 -3.34 16.80 -18.82
N PRO A 86 -3.66 18.07 -19.12
CA PRO A 86 -4.32 18.98 -18.18
C PRO A 86 -5.69 18.48 -17.72
N SER A 87 -6.34 17.60 -18.49
CA SER A 87 -7.63 17.01 -18.12
C SER A 87 -7.50 16.00 -16.98
N SER A 88 -6.30 15.49 -16.70
CA SER A 88 -6.04 14.57 -15.59
C SER A 88 -6.24 15.23 -14.21
N ALA A 89 -6.11 16.55 -14.11
CA ALA A 89 -6.27 17.30 -12.86
C ALA A 89 -7.71 17.24 -12.30
N GLN A 90 -8.72 17.05 -13.17
CA GLN A 90 -10.13 17.03 -12.79
C GLN A 90 -10.55 15.76 -12.04
N PHE A 91 -9.73 14.70 -12.09
CA PHE A 91 -9.99 13.43 -11.40
C PHE A 91 -9.31 13.34 -10.02
N LYS A 92 -8.73 14.44 -9.52
CA LYS A 92 -7.99 14.46 -8.27
C LYS A 92 -8.87 14.94 -7.11
N THR A 93 -9.72 14.07 -6.56
CA THR A 93 -10.31 14.38 -5.25
C THR A 93 -9.23 14.38 -4.17
N GLN A 94 -9.49 15.03 -3.03
CA GLN A 94 -8.56 15.03 -1.91
C GLN A 94 -8.26 13.60 -1.39
N SER A 95 -9.18 12.66 -1.61
CA SER A 95 -9.02 11.24 -1.28
C SER A 95 -8.04 10.56 -2.24
N ASP A 96 -8.18 10.79 -3.55
CA ASP A 96 -7.32 10.18 -4.58
C ASP A 96 -5.87 10.65 -4.46
N ARG A 97 -5.67 11.92 -4.11
CA ARG A 97 -4.34 12.49 -3.82
C ARG A 97 -3.67 11.88 -2.57
N LYS A 98 -4.46 11.39 -1.61
CA LYS A 98 -3.92 10.69 -0.43
C LYS A 98 -3.56 9.26 -0.76
N SER A 99 -4.43 8.55 -1.48
CA SER A 99 -4.22 7.16 -1.88
C SER A 99 -3.03 6.99 -2.83
N SER A 100 -2.85 7.93 -3.75
CA SER A 100 -1.75 7.90 -4.74
C SER A 100 -0.36 8.13 -4.16
N ARG A 101 -0.24 8.60 -2.91
CA ARG A 101 1.05 8.72 -2.19
C ARG A 101 1.39 7.48 -1.37
N LEU A 102 0.48 6.52 -1.28
CA LEU A 102 0.73 5.25 -0.60
C LEU A 102 1.50 4.36 -1.55
N PHE A 103 2.58 3.78 -1.06
CA PHE A 103 3.38 2.84 -1.84
C PHE A 103 2.60 1.55 -2.12
N LEU A 104 1.86 1.09 -1.11
CA LEU A 104 1.01 -0.08 -1.20
C LEU A 104 -0.12 0.00 -0.17
N ARG A 105 -1.33 -0.43 -0.54
CA ARG A 105 -2.44 -0.66 0.39
C ARG A 105 -3.12 -1.96 0.02
N VAL A 106 -3.13 -2.93 0.93
CA VAL A 106 -3.79 -4.21 0.70
C VAL A 106 -4.67 -4.57 1.89
N GLY A 107 -5.95 -4.87 1.64
CA GLY A 107 -6.88 -5.40 2.64
C GLY A 107 -6.45 -6.79 3.12
N PHE A 108 -6.70 -7.11 4.38
CA PHE A 108 -6.39 -8.44 4.93
C PHE A 108 -7.07 -9.55 4.15
N ASP A 109 -8.31 -9.31 3.72
CA ASP A 109 -9.11 -10.24 2.94
C ASP A 109 -8.44 -10.63 1.61
N ALA A 110 -7.77 -9.69 0.95
CA ALA A 110 -7.03 -9.95 -0.28
C ALA A 110 -5.73 -10.70 -0.04
N ILE A 111 -5.04 -10.42 1.08
CA ILE A 111 -3.79 -11.11 1.46
C ILE A 111 -4.06 -12.57 1.79
N ASP A 112 -5.10 -12.83 2.59
CA ASP A 112 -5.46 -14.20 2.97
C ASP A 112 -6.02 -15.01 1.79
N GLY A 113 -6.78 -14.34 0.90
CA GLY A 113 -7.35 -14.91 -0.32
C GLY A 113 -6.36 -15.08 -1.49
N SER A 114 -5.04 -15.01 -1.23
CA SER A 114 -3.99 -15.17 -2.24
C SER A 114 -4.10 -14.22 -3.43
N PHE A 115 -4.71 -13.05 -3.23
CA PHE A 115 -4.84 -11.97 -4.23
C PHE A 115 -5.69 -12.30 -5.47
N ILE A 116 -6.36 -13.46 -5.50
CA ILE A 116 -7.20 -13.92 -6.63
C ILE A 116 -8.69 -13.72 -6.33
N GLY A 117 -9.07 -13.74 -5.04
CA GLY A 117 -10.39 -13.39 -4.54
C GLY A 117 -10.29 -12.99 -3.07
N GLY A 118 -11.03 -11.98 -2.64
CA GLY A 118 -11.09 -11.60 -1.22
C GLY A 118 -12.09 -12.46 -0.44
N ARG A 119 -12.04 -12.37 0.89
CA ARG A 119 -13.16 -12.76 1.75
C ARG A 119 -14.33 -11.77 1.59
N ASP A 120 -15.53 -12.21 1.95
CA ASP A 120 -16.70 -11.33 2.00
C ASP A 120 -16.51 -10.20 3.03
N PRO A 121 -17.11 -9.01 2.81
CA PRO A 121 -17.02 -7.90 3.75
C PRO A 121 -17.54 -8.29 5.14
N PHE A 122 -16.85 -7.83 6.18
CA PHE A 122 -17.30 -8.04 7.55
C PHE A 122 -18.30 -6.96 7.94
N TRP A 123 -19.52 -7.36 8.33
CA TRP A 123 -20.57 -6.42 8.74
C TRP A 123 -20.73 -6.39 10.26
N ALA A 124 -20.58 -5.22 10.85
CA ALA A 124 -20.81 -4.99 12.28
C ALA A 124 -22.08 -4.17 12.51
N ALA A 125 -23.06 -4.76 13.20
CA ALA A 125 -24.30 -4.11 13.63
C ALA A 125 -24.30 -3.79 15.13
N ASN A 126 -23.57 -4.57 15.92
CA ASN A 126 -23.50 -4.46 17.38
C ASN A 126 -22.07 -4.73 17.91
N GLU A 127 -21.88 -4.59 19.23
CA GLU A 127 -20.58 -4.77 19.88
C GLU A 127 -20.05 -6.21 19.80
N GLY A 128 -20.94 -7.22 19.82
CA GLY A 128 -20.55 -8.62 19.64
C GLY A 128 -20.02 -8.91 18.22
N ASP A 129 -20.59 -8.30 17.19
CA ASP A 129 -20.04 -8.40 15.82
C ASP A 129 -18.66 -7.75 15.75
N LEU A 130 -18.48 -6.62 16.44
CA LEU A 130 -17.19 -5.93 16.50
C LEU A 130 -16.12 -6.77 17.21
N ASP A 131 -16.48 -7.48 18.29
CA ASP A 131 -15.59 -8.41 18.98
C ASP A 131 -15.14 -9.56 18.06
N ALA A 132 -16.06 -10.12 17.27
CA ALA A 132 -15.76 -11.14 16.29
C ALA A 132 -14.82 -10.62 15.18
N PHE A 133 -15.03 -9.39 14.70
CA PHE A 133 -14.13 -8.73 13.76
C PHE A 133 -12.71 -8.57 14.33
N MET A 134 -12.59 -8.10 15.58
CA MET A 134 -11.28 -7.93 16.23
C MET A 134 -10.57 -9.27 16.47
N ALA A 135 -11.31 -10.31 16.85
CA ALA A 135 -10.76 -11.67 16.98
C ALA A 135 -10.22 -12.19 15.64
N GLN A 136 -10.96 -11.99 14.55
CA GLN A 136 -10.50 -12.37 13.21
C GLN A 136 -9.22 -11.61 12.81
N CYS A 137 -9.15 -10.30 13.08
CA CYS A 137 -7.96 -9.50 12.80
C CYS A 137 -6.72 -10.00 13.56
N VAL A 138 -6.89 -10.43 14.82
CA VAL A 138 -5.82 -11.06 15.61
C VAL A 138 -5.36 -12.36 14.96
N THR A 139 -6.30 -13.25 14.61
CA THR A 139 -5.98 -14.52 13.96
C THR A 139 -5.27 -14.31 12.62
N ASP A 140 -5.69 -13.33 11.82
CA ASP A 140 -5.06 -13.02 10.54
C ASP A 140 -3.61 -12.55 10.72
N LEU A 141 -3.36 -11.67 11.68
CA LEU A 141 -2.01 -11.20 12.04
C LEU A 141 -1.15 -12.31 12.65
N GLU A 142 -1.72 -13.28 13.36
CA GLU A 142 -0.97 -14.44 13.82
C GLU A 142 -0.73 -15.48 12.71
N GLY A 143 -1.56 -15.46 11.66
CA GLY A 143 -1.51 -16.40 10.54
C GLY A 143 -0.90 -15.85 9.25
N LYS A 144 -1.63 -16.06 8.14
CA LYS A 144 -1.13 -15.79 6.78
C LYS A 144 -0.86 -14.32 6.52
N VAL A 145 -1.75 -13.42 6.99
CA VAL A 145 -1.56 -11.98 6.80
C VAL A 145 -0.29 -11.52 7.51
N GLY A 146 -0.08 -11.96 8.74
CA GLY A 146 1.14 -11.62 9.47
C GLY A 146 2.40 -12.15 8.81
N THR A 147 2.36 -13.39 8.30
CA THR A 147 3.47 -13.99 7.55
C THR A 147 3.79 -13.19 6.30
N TRP A 148 2.77 -12.75 5.56
CA TRP A 148 2.95 -11.92 4.38
C TRP A 148 3.52 -10.53 4.73
N ILE A 149 3.03 -9.85 5.78
CA ILE A 149 3.56 -8.54 6.20
C ILE A 149 5.06 -8.64 6.51
N ARG A 150 5.51 -9.70 7.20
CA ARG A 150 6.94 -9.89 7.54
C ARG A 150 7.83 -10.05 6.31
N ARG A 151 7.31 -10.52 5.17
CA ARG A 151 8.08 -10.57 3.90
C ARG A 151 8.48 -9.19 3.39
N TRP A 152 7.88 -8.12 3.89
CA TRP A 152 8.24 -6.75 3.54
C TRP A 152 9.30 -6.14 4.46
N PHE A 153 9.79 -6.88 5.47
CA PHE A 153 10.78 -6.34 6.41
C PHE A 153 12.19 -6.26 5.83
N THR A 154 12.44 -6.83 4.64
CA THR A 154 13.72 -6.70 3.92
C THR A 154 13.47 -6.30 2.47
N TRP A 155 14.41 -5.54 1.89
CA TRP A 155 14.33 -5.10 0.49
C TRP A 155 14.20 -6.26 -0.50
N ALA A 156 15.04 -7.29 -0.35
CA ALA A 156 15.05 -8.43 -1.26
C ALA A 156 13.73 -9.22 -1.23
N SER A 157 13.20 -9.48 -0.03
CA SER A 157 11.93 -10.19 0.11
C SER A 157 10.74 -9.34 -0.34
N ALA A 158 10.77 -8.01 -0.14
CA ALA A 158 9.75 -7.11 -0.67
C ALA A 158 9.70 -7.11 -2.21
N LEU A 159 10.86 -7.12 -2.86
CA LEU A 159 10.94 -7.24 -4.33
C LEU A 159 10.40 -8.61 -4.80
N ASP A 160 10.76 -9.70 -4.13
CA ASP A 160 10.24 -11.05 -4.44
C ASP A 160 8.70 -11.14 -4.30
N VAL A 161 8.11 -10.44 -3.32
CA VAL A 161 6.64 -10.35 -3.22
C VAL A 161 6.04 -9.65 -4.45
N MET A 162 6.67 -8.58 -4.95
CA MET A 162 6.21 -7.88 -6.15
C MET A 162 6.43 -8.69 -7.43
N ASP A 163 7.55 -9.41 -7.54
CA ASP A 163 7.84 -10.33 -8.64
C ASP A 163 6.74 -11.41 -8.74
N GLY A 164 6.32 -11.95 -7.60
CA GLY A 164 5.26 -12.95 -7.50
C GLY A 164 3.83 -12.41 -7.62
N ASN A 165 3.61 -11.09 -7.67
CA ASN A 165 2.27 -10.50 -7.65
C ASN A 165 2.11 -9.27 -8.55
N GLY A 166 1.69 -9.52 -9.78
CA GLY A 166 1.59 -8.48 -10.80
C GLY A 166 0.48 -7.44 -10.62
N GLN A 167 -0.40 -7.58 -9.62
CA GLN A 167 -1.54 -6.66 -9.42
C GLN A 167 -1.47 -5.88 -8.10
N LEU A 168 -0.44 -6.12 -7.29
CA LEU A 168 -0.36 -5.68 -5.90
C LEU A 168 -0.53 -4.17 -5.71
N CYS A 169 -0.09 -3.38 -6.70
CA CYS A 169 -0.13 -1.92 -6.68
C CYS A 169 -1.09 -1.33 -7.73
N GLY A 170 -1.93 -2.16 -8.35
CA GLY A 170 -2.92 -1.72 -9.35
C GLY A 170 -2.34 -0.77 -10.39
N SER A 171 -2.91 0.43 -10.49
CA SER A 171 -2.54 1.42 -11.49
C SER A 171 -1.17 2.08 -11.30
N TRP A 172 -0.44 1.85 -10.21
CA TRP A 172 0.91 2.41 -9.98
C TRP A 172 2.01 1.35 -9.83
N ARG A 173 1.71 0.12 -10.28
CA ARG A 173 2.63 -1.03 -10.20
C ARG A 173 4.02 -0.73 -10.75
N ASP A 174 4.13 -0.16 -11.94
CA ASP A 174 5.42 0.00 -12.62
C ASP A 174 6.33 0.97 -11.86
N THR A 175 5.76 2.06 -11.33
CA THR A 175 6.49 3.02 -10.49
C THR A 175 6.94 2.39 -9.16
N THR A 176 6.06 1.62 -8.51
CA THR A 176 6.38 0.89 -7.27
C THR A 176 7.51 -0.12 -7.53
N TYR A 177 7.37 -0.92 -8.57
CA TYR A 177 8.33 -1.95 -8.94
C TYR A 177 9.68 -1.33 -9.30
N PHE A 178 9.70 -0.26 -10.10
CA PHE A 178 10.91 0.50 -10.41
C PHE A 178 11.64 0.93 -9.14
N CYS A 179 10.93 1.55 -8.19
CA CYS A 179 11.54 2.05 -6.96
C CYS A 179 12.19 0.92 -6.14
N LEU A 180 11.50 -0.23 -6.02
CA LEU A 180 12.01 -1.43 -5.35
C LEU A 180 13.20 -2.03 -6.07
N LEU A 181 13.11 -2.18 -7.39
CA LEU A 181 14.18 -2.73 -8.20
C LEU A 181 15.43 -1.86 -8.12
N GLU A 182 15.28 -0.53 -8.17
CA GLU A 182 16.39 0.41 -7.98
C GLU A 182 17.02 0.25 -6.59
N GLN A 183 16.19 0.06 -5.56
CA GLN A 183 16.67 -0.08 -4.19
C GLN A 183 17.43 -1.39 -3.95
N VAL A 184 17.02 -2.49 -4.61
CA VAL A 184 17.62 -3.81 -4.42
C VAL A 184 18.78 -4.07 -5.37
N ARG A 185 18.64 -3.69 -6.64
CA ARG A 185 19.56 -4.05 -7.74
C ARG A 185 20.27 -2.84 -8.35
N GLY A 186 20.01 -1.64 -7.85
CA GLY A 186 20.61 -0.39 -8.33
C GLY A 186 19.87 0.22 -9.53
N ARG A 187 20.17 1.51 -9.79
CA ARG A 187 19.50 2.31 -10.83
C ARG A 187 19.67 1.76 -12.23
N GLU A 188 20.87 1.26 -12.57
CA GLU A 188 21.14 0.69 -13.89
C GLU A 188 20.19 -0.48 -14.20
N ALA A 189 19.99 -1.39 -13.24
CA ALA A 189 19.08 -2.52 -13.40
C ALA A 189 17.61 -2.07 -13.55
N ALA A 190 17.19 -1.07 -12.77
CA ALA A 190 15.84 -0.51 -12.86
C ALA A 190 15.60 0.19 -14.20
N CYS A 191 16.59 0.94 -14.68
CA CYS A 191 16.51 1.65 -15.95
C CYS A 191 16.56 0.72 -17.16
N ARG A 192 17.36 -0.35 -17.11
CA ARG A 192 17.31 -1.42 -18.12
C ARG A 192 15.92 -2.05 -18.18
N TRP A 193 15.37 -2.43 -17.03
CA TRP A 193 14.04 -3.04 -16.95
C TRP A 193 12.95 -2.14 -17.56
N VAL A 194 12.90 -0.86 -17.19
CA VAL A 194 11.86 0.04 -17.72
C VAL A 194 12.09 0.38 -19.20
N GLY A 195 13.33 0.40 -19.67
CA GLY A 195 13.68 0.64 -21.07
C GLY A 195 13.23 -0.49 -22.01
N GLU A 196 13.02 -1.70 -21.49
CA GLU A 196 12.52 -2.85 -22.25
C GLU A 196 10.97 -2.88 -22.35
N ILE A 197 10.27 -2.01 -21.64
CA ILE A 197 8.79 -1.99 -21.64
C ILE A 197 8.27 -1.20 -22.84
N ASP A 198 7.54 -1.89 -23.72
CA ASP A 198 6.67 -1.26 -24.72
C ASP A 198 5.26 -1.08 -24.16
N ALA A 199 4.92 0.15 -23.80
CA ALA A 199 3.61 0.53 -23.27
C ALA A 199 2.61 0.96 -24.37
N THR A 200 2.88 0.65 -25.64
CA THR A 200 1.97 0.98 -26.75
C THR A 200 0.61 0.33 -26.55
N GLY A 201 -0.46 1.14 -26.62
CA GLY A 201 -1.84 0.69 -26.44
C GLY A 201 -2.28 0.45 -24.99
N TRP A 202 -1.43 0.72 -24.00
CA TRP A 202 -1.80 0.62 -22.59
C TRP A 202 -2.73 1.78 -22.16
N PRO A 203 -3.49 1.62 -21.06
CA PRO A 203 -4.23 2.71 -20.45
C PRO A 203 -3.33 3.94 -20.18
N GLY A 204 -3.86 5.15 -20.42
CA GLY A 204 -3.07 6.38 -20.45
C GLY A 204 -2.17 6.61 -19.23
N LEU A 205 -2.68 6.38 -18.01
CA LEU A 205 -1.90 6.55 -16.77
C LEU A 205 -0.76 5.53 -16.62
N LEU A 206 -0.97 4.29 -17.07
CA LEU A 206 0.06 3.24 -17.02
C LEU A 206 1.16 3.51 -18.04
N ALA A 207 0.77 3.83 -19.28
CA ALA A 207 1.72 4.22 -20.33
C ALA A 207 2.54 5.46 -19.93
N ALA A 208 1.89 6.43 -19.28
CA ALA A 208 2.55 7.64 -18.83
C ALA A 208 3.61 7.39 -17.75
N GLN A 209 3.39 6.44 -16.84
CA GLN A 209 4.40 6.09 -15.83
C GLN A 209 5.66 5.52 -16.47
N VAL A 210 5.50 4.56 -17.38
CA VAL A 210 6.64 3.97 -18.11
C VAL A 210 7.40 5.05 -18.85
N GLN A 211 6.69 5.91 -19.60
CA GLN A 211 7.32 7.01 -20.32
C GLN A 211 8.04 8.01 -19.40
N TYR A 212 7.46 8.35 -18.26
CA TYR A 212 8.09 9.24 -17.29
C TYR A 212 9.39 8.63 -16.75
N LEU A 213 9.35 7.36 -16.36
CA LEU A 213 10.54 6.65 -15.87
C LEU A 213 11.63 6.57 -16.95
N GLN A 214 11.27 6.25 -18.20
CA GLN A 214 12.21 6.23 -19.32
C GLN A 214 12.83 7.62 -19.57
N SER A 215 12.00 8.63 -19.83
CA SER A 215 12.46 9.94 -20.33
C SER A 215 12.91 10.94 -19.27
N GLN A 216 12.42 10.84 -18.04
CA GLN A 216 12.71 11.82 -16.97
C GLN A 216 13.61 11.25 -15.88
N VAL A 217 13.64 9.93 -15.72
CA VAL A 217 14.43 9.27 -14.67
C VAL A 217 15.64 8.54 -15.25
N CYS A 218 15.50 7.82 -16.36
CA CYS A 218 16.54 6.94 -16.88
C CYS A 218 17.40 7.52 -18.00
N ASP A 219 16.87 8.41 -18.83
CA ASP A 219 17.67 9.10 -19.85
C ASP A 219 18.66 10.10 -19.19
N GLU A 220 19.95 9.90 -19.45
CA GLU A 220 21.12 10.56 -18.83
C GLU A 220 21.19 12.10 -18.97
N ALA A 221 20.23 12.77 -19.62
CA ALA A 221 20.16 14.24 -19.66
C ALA A 221 19.70 14.88 -18.33
N ALA A 222 19.21 14.10 -17.38
CA ALA A 222 18.95 14.54 -16.01
C ALA A 222 20.19 14.49 -15.09
N ALA A 223 21.35 14.06 -15.61
CA ALA A 223 22.63 14.00 -14.91
C ALA A 223 23.50 15.27 -15.12
N GLN A 224 22.88 16.43 -14.87
CA GLN A 224 23.47 17.60 -14.17
C GLN A 224 24.69 18.36 -14.77
N PRO A 225 24.89 19.62 -14.33
CA PRO A 225 25.54 19.88 -13.03
C PRO A 225 24.58 20.22 -11.88
#